data_AF-A0A0F8V9Y3-F1
#
_entry.id   AF-A0A0F8V9Y3-F1
#
_cell.length_a   1.000
_cell.length_b   1.000
_cell.length_c   1.000
_cell.angle_alpha   90.00
_cell.angle_beta   90.00
_cell.angle_gamma   90.00
#
_symmetry.space_group_name_H-M   'P 1'
#
loop_
_entity.id
_entity.type
_entity.pdbx_description
1 polymer ?
#
loop_
_entity_poly.entity_id
_entity_poly.type
_entity_poly.pdbx_seq_one_letter_code
_entity_poly.pdbx_strand_id
1 'polypeptide(L)'
;MHRQPLPIRTPRRNRPPNQVALANLRIRVRERDPAGGALRGEAANSRRAGGKDDDGVFGVLYEMDAADEEILDGYEGVDTCSAGSGSGSGAPREVLRPREQGDGCYNKWFVRAKVVTWLDGGYRVRNGLPGEGGEVKVLVYVDEERVEMGSPKDEYVPRMNRAIREAVELGFPGDWAEEVMRPFIPLN
;
A
#
# COMPACT_ATOMS: atom_id res chain seq x y z
N MET A 1 -36.44 -26.29 -27.47
CA MET A 1 -35.38 -25.25 -27.37
C MET A 1 -34.57 -25.53 -26.11
N HIS A 2 -33.44 -26.22 -26.23
CA HIS A 2 -32.56 -26.58 -25.10
C HIS A 2 -31.55 -25.44 -24.90
N ARG A 3 -31.62 -24.73 -23.77
CA ARG A 3 -30.55 -23.81 -23.35
C ARG A 3 -29.44 -24.63 -22.71
N GLN A 4 -28.28 -24.66 -23.37
CA GLN A 4 -27.04 -25.18 -22.80
C GLN A 4 -26.63 -24.31 -21.60
N PRO A 5 -26.27 -24.88 -20.44
CA PRO A 5 -25.69 -24.11 -19.34
C PRO A 5 -24.29 -23.63 -19.75
N LEU A 6 -23.98 -22.36 -19.42
CA LEU A 6 -22.67 -21.77 -19.67
C LEU A 6 -21.59 -22.49 -18.83
N PRO A 7 -20.38 -22.70 -19.37
CA PRO A 7 -19.31 -23.34 -18.62
C PRO A 7 -18.88 -22.45 -17.45
N ILE A 8 -18.98 -22.99 -16.23
CA ILE A 8 -18.39 -22.43 -15.02
C ILE A 8 -16.88 -22.40 -15.25
N ARG A 9 -16.29 -21.20 -15.39
CA ARG A 9 -14.84 -21.03 -15.41
C ARG A 9 -14.29 -21.51 -14.06
N THR A 10 -13.56 -22.61 -14.08
CA THR A 10 -12.76 -23.03 -12.93
C THR A 10 -11.68 -21.98 -12.64
N PRO A 11 -11.48 -21.57 -11.38
CA PRO A 11 -10.38 -20.67 -11.03
C PRO A 11 -9.04 -21.35 -11.36
N ARG A 12 -8.15 -20.61 -12.03
CA ARG A 12 -6.85 -21.12 -12.50
C ARG A 12 -5.98 -21.49 -11.30
N ARG A 13 -5.92 -22.79 -11.01
CA ARG A 13 -5.37 -23.38 -9.78
C ARG A 13 -3.83 -23.43 -9.68
N ASN A 14 -3.07 -22.62 -10.43
CA ASN A 14 -1.60 -22.68 -10.37
C ASN A 14 -0.92 -21.48 -11.08
N ARG A 15 -0.89 -20.30 -10.46
CA ARG A 15 0.05 -19.23 -10.85
C ARG A 15 1.06 -19.06 -9.69
N PRO A 16 2.39 -19.06 -9.94
CA PRO A 16 3.40 -18.76 -8.92
C PRO A 16 3.17 -17.36 -8.30
N PRO A 17 3.78 -17.03 -7.15
CA PRO A 17 3.43 -15.82 -6.41
C PRO A 17 3.53 -14.61 -7.32
N ASN A 18 2.43 -13.89 -7.41
CA ASN A 18 2.15 -12.72 -8.24
C ASN A 18 2.98 -11.49 -7.85
N GLN A 19 4.12 -11.64 -7.18
CA GLN A 19 5.03 -10.55 -6.84
C GLN A 19 5.75 -10.07 -8.10
N VAL A 20 5.57 -8.79 -8.44
CA VAL A 20 6.08 -8.23 -9.69
C VAL A 20 7.19 -7.21 -9.48
N ALA A 21 7.24 -6.54 -8.32
CA ALA A 21 8.24 -5.51 -8.04
C ALA A 21 8.37 -5.19 -6.55
N LEU A 22 9.49 -4.57 -6.18
CA LEU A 22 9.66 -3.80 -4.95
C LEU A 22 9.47 -2.32 -5.28
N ALA A 23 8.72 -1.61 -4.44
CA ALA A 23 8.41 -0.21 -4.68
C ALA A 23 8.46 0.63 -3.40
N ASN A 24 8.78 1.92 -3.59
CA ASN A 24 8.64 2.94 -2.57
C ASN A 24 7.37 3.75 -2.87
N LEU A 25 6.37 3.64 -2.00
CA LEU A 25 5.10 4.33 -2.05
C LEU A 25 5.26 5.69 -1.36
N ARG A 26 5.11 6.76 -2.13
CA ARG A 26 5.10 8.12 -1.57
C ARG A 26 3.67 8.53 -1.30
N ILE A 27 3.24 8.39 -0.05
CA ILE A 27 1.93 8.86 0.42
C ILE A 27 2.16 10.21 1.11
N ARG A 28 2.06 11.30 0.35
CA ARG A 28 2.22 12.67 0.88
C ARG A 28 0.86 13.24 1.25
N VAL A 29 0.40 13.03 2.49
CA VAL A 29 -0.75 13.80 3.01
C VAL A 29 -0.26 15.23 3.24
N ARG A 30 -0.73 16.20 2.44
CA ARG A 30 -0.42 17.61 2.67
C ARG A 30 -1.03 17.99 4.01
N GLU A 31 -0.17 18.29 4.98
CA GLU A 31 -0.60 18.91 6.23
C GLU A 31 -1.32 20.21 5.88
N ARG A 32 -2.53 20.38 6.42
CA ARG A 32 -3.33 21.58 6.17
C ARG A 32 -2.62 22.74 6.87
N ASP A 33 -2.06 23.68 6.11
CA ASP A 33 -1.49 24.92 6.67
C ASP A 33 -2.53 25.56 7.62
N PRO A 34 -2.30 25.57 8.95
CA PRO A 34 -3.15 26.33 9.83
C PRO A 34 -2.81 27.80 9.60
N ALA A 35 -3.75 28.52 9.00
CA ALA A 35 -3.60 29.93 8.69
C ALA A 35 -3.07 30.74 9.88
N GLY A 36 -1.96 31.45 9.66
CA GLY A 36 -1.64 32.75 10.24
C GLY A 36 -1.47 32.83 11.77
N GLY A 37 -0.22 32.73 12.24
CA GLY A 37 0.13 33.17 13.59
C GLY A 37 1.62 33.06 13.87
N ALA A 38 2.35 34.16 13.71
CA ALA A 38 3.66 34.29 14.32
C ALA A 38 3.53 34.22 15.85
N LEU A 39 4.39 33.44 16.51
CA LEU A 39 5.36 33.90 17.54
C LEU A 39 5.95 32.74 18.35
N ARG A 40 7.29 32.71 18.36
CA ARG A 40 8.18 32.43 19.52
C ARG A 40 8.43 30.97 19.96
N GLY A 41 9.66 30.53 19.71
CA GLY A 41 10.58 30.02 20.75
C GLY A 41 10.49 28.55 21.18
N GLU A 42 11.57 27.82 20.87
CA GLU A 42 12.10 26.63 21.57
C GLU A 42 11.25 25.35 21.66
N ALA A 43 11.64 24.36 20.85
CA ALA A 43 12.19 23.11 21.38
C ALA A 43 13.03 22.43 20.28
N ALA A 44 14.34 22.35 20.50
CA ALA A 44 15.22 21.53 19.69
C ALA A 44 14.89 20.06 19.91
N ASN A 45 14.38 19.37 18.89
CA ASN A 45 14.51 17.92 18.83
C ASN A 45 15.53 17.56 17.76
N SER A 46 16.74 17.22 18.20
CA SER A 46 17.80 16.70 17.34
C SER A 46 17.55 15.24 17.03
N ARG A 47 17.93 14.84 15.80
CA ARG A 47 18.29 13.50 15.26
C ARG A 47 17.30 13.01 14.20
N ARG A 48 17.73 12.54 13.03
CA ARG A 48 19.07 12.22 12.48
C ARG A 48 18.99 12.29 10.95
N ALA A 49 20.13 12.53 10.32
CA ALA A 49 20.31 12.50 8.87
C ALA A 49 20.13 11.06 8.33
N GLY A 50 18.90 10.71 7.96
CA GLY A 50 18.61 9.68 6.95
C GLY A 50 18.55 10.34 5.56
N GLY A 51 18.97 9.63 4.52
CA GLY A 51 19.03 10.14 3.15
C GLY A 51 17.74 10.85 2.73
N LYS A 52 17.89 12.02 2.11
CA LYS A 52 16.80 12.98 1.81
C LYS A 52 15.77 12.49 0.77
N ASP A 53 15.87 11.23 0.33
CA ASP A 53 15.04 10.62 -0.73
C ASP A 53 14.16 9.44 -0.26
N ASP A 54 14.28 9.02 1.01
CA ASP A 54 13.67 7.80 1.60
C ASP A 54 12.40 8.04 2.43
N ASP A 55 11.77 9.21 2.29
CA ASP A 55 10.55 9.62 3.02
C ASP A 55 9.26 8.95 2.45
N GLY A 56 9.26 7.62 2.34
CA GLY A 56 8.13 6.86 1.80
C GLY A 56 7.99 5.47 2.40
N VAL A 57 6.87 4.82 2.10
CA VAL A 57 6.53 3.48 2.58
C VAL A 57 7.01 2.46 1.58
N PHE A 58 7.97 1.60 1.95
CA PHE A 58 8.37 0.51 1.06
C PHE A 58 7.37 -0.63 1.10
N GLY A 59 7.12 -1.25 -0.06
CA GLY A 59 6.21 -2.37 -0.20
C GLY A 59 6.58 -3.30 -1.36
N VAL A 60 5.94 -4.46 -1.37
CA VAL A 60 6.00 -5.43 -2.47
C VAL A 60 4.75 -5.24 -3.33
N LEU A 61 4.93 -5.11 -4.64
CA LEU A 61 3.83 -4.99 -5.60
C LEU A 61 3.44 -6.36 -6.13
N TYR A 62 2.13 -6.56 -6.24
CA TYR A 62 1.53 -7.78 -6.75
C TYR A 62 0.73 -7.49 -8.02
N GLU A 63 0.79 -8.40 -8.99
CA GLU A 63 -0.18 -8.46 -10.07
C GLU A 63 -1.52 -8.93 -9.50
N MET A 64 -2.55 -8.12 -9.67
CA MET A 64 -3.91 -8.40 -9.21
C MET A 64 -4.83 -8.48 -10.42
N ASP A 65 -5.66 -9.52 -10.49
CA ASP A 65 -6.83 -9.49 -11.36
C ASP A 65 -8.08 -9.00 -10.61
N ALA A 66 -9.13 -8.68 -11.36
CA ALA A 66 -10.35 -8.11 -10.77
C ALA A 66 -11.10 -9.08 -9.84
N ALA A 67 -10.94 -10.41 -10.02
CA ALA A 67 -11.57 -11.39 -9.15
C ALA A 67 -10.80 -11.52 -7.83
N ASP A 68 -9.47 -11.46 -7.88
CA ASP A 68 -8.64 -11.39 -6.68
C ASP A 68 -8.91 -10.11 -5.88
N GLU A 69 -9.13 -8.98 -6.56
CA GLU A 69 -9.52 -7.71 -5.92
C GLU A 69 -10.85 -7.83 -5.16
N GLU A 70 -11.88 -8.45 -5.74
CA GLU A 70 -13.18 -8.64 -5.09
C GLU A 70 -13.07 -9.51 -3.82
N ILE A 71 -12.20 -10.53 -3.85
CA ILE A 71 -11.92 -11.36 -2.67
C ILE A 71 -11.24 -10.53 -1.58
N LEU A 72 -10.25 -9.69 -1.94
CA LEU A 72 -9.59 -8.80 -0.97
C LEU A 72 -10.55 -7.78 -0.38
N ASP A 73 -11.43 -7.19 -1.18
CA ASP A 73 -12.44 -6.26 -0.68
C ASP A 73 -13.30 -6.85 0.43
N GLY A 74 -13.63 -8.14 0.31
CA GLY A 74 -14.35 -8.89 1.33
C GLY A 74 -13.55 -9.08 2.62
N TYR A 75 -12.24 -9.34 2.52
CA TYR A 75 -11.35 -9.49 3.69
C TYR A 75 -11.06 -8.16 4.38
N GLU A 76 -10.90 -7.09 3.61
CA GLU A 76 -10.64 -5.74 4.13
C GLU A 76 -11.93 -5.04 4.58
N GLY A 77 -13.10 -5.64 4.36
CA GLY A 77 -14.38 -5.06 4.79
C GLY A 77 -14.62 -3.67 4.18
N VAL A 78 -14.28 -3.49 2.90
CA VAL A 78 -14.49 -2.23 2.19
C VAL A 78 -15.99 -1.98 2.04
N ASP A 79 -16.45 -0.82 2.51
CA ASP A 79 -17.82 -0.40 2.27
C ASP A 79 -17.99 0.03 0.81
N THR A 80 -18.66 -0.82 0.03
CA THR A 80 -18.90 -0.56 -1.39
C THR A 80 -20.02 0.44 -1.65
N CYS A 81 -20.76 0.82 -0.62
CA CYS A 81 -21.88 1.74 -0.67
C CYS A 81 -21.50 3.15 -0.18
N SER A 82 -20.27 3.36 0.30
CA SER A 82 -19.83 4.68 0.76
C SER A 82 -19.95 5.72 -0.34
N ALA A 83 -20.22 6.96 0.07
CA ALA A 83 -20.35 8.08 -0.87
C ALA A 83 -19.12 8.16 -1.78
N GLY A 84 -19.36 8.45 -3.06
CA GLY A 84 -18.28 8.82 -3.96
C GLY A 84 -17.53 9.97 -3.31
N SER A 85 -16.20 9.87 -3.22
CA SER A 85 -15.42 10.97 -2.65
C SER A 85 -15.75 12.18 -3.50
N GLY A 86 -16.42 13.18 -2.91
CA GLY A 86 -16.49 14.48 -3.56
C GLY A 86 -15.07 14.86 -3.92
N SER A 87 -14.86 15.67 -4.96
CA SER A 87 -13.55 16.31 -5.15
C SER A 87 -13.35 17.33 -4.03
N GLY A 88 -13.33 16.85 -2.78
CA GLY A 88 -13.08 17.60 -1.58
C GLY A 88 -11.62 18.01 -1.65
N SER A 89 -11.41 19.30 -1.44
CA SER A 89 -10.17 20.07 -1.60
C SER A 89 -8.94 19.59 -0.80
N GLY A 90 -8.91 18.36 -0.27
CA GLY A 90 -7.90 17.87 0.65
C GLY A 90 -7.10 16.65 0.19
N ALA A 91 -7.57 15.86 -0.78
CA ALA A 91 -6.79 14.72 -1.27
C ALA A 91 -5.66 15.24 -2.21
N PRO A 92 -4.38 14.91 -1.94
CA PRO A 92 -3.28 15.27 -2.83
C PRO A 92 -3.52 14.73 -4.24
N ARG A 93 -3.13 15.47 -5.28
CA ARG A 93 -3.20 15.00 -6.69
C ARG A 93 -2.48 13.66 -6.93
N GLU A 94 -1.58 13.28 -6.04
CA GLU A 94 -0.79 12.04 -6.08
C GLU A 94 -1.55 10.81 -5.53
N VAL A 95 -2.62 11.02 -4.76
CA VAL A 95 -3.43 9.99 -4.13
C VAL A 95 -4.88 10.11 -4.61
N LEU A 96 -5.32 9.16 -5.44
CA LEU A 96 -6.69 9.09 -5.92
C LEU A 96 -7.49 8.13 -5.03
N ARG A 97 -8.35 8.67 -4.18
CA ARG A 97 -9.40 7.90 -3.48
C ARG A 97 -10.71 8.02 -4.25
N PRO A 98 -11.42 6.92 -4.59
CA PRO A 98 -12.72 7.02 -5.25
C PRO A 98 -13.90 7.25 -4.30
N ARG A 99 -13.75 6.91 -3.01
CA ARG A 99 -14.80 6.91 -1.99
C ARG A 99 -14.32 7.48 -0.65
N GLU A 100 -15.25 7.95 0.16
CA GLU A 100 -15.02 8.20 1.59
C GLU A 100 -15.06 6.88 2.37
N GLN A 101 -14.35 6.77 3.49
CA GLN A 101 -14.52 5.60 4.37
C GLN A 101 -15.86 5.75 5.09
N GLY A 102 -16.81 4.84 4.82
CA GLY A 102 -18.05 4.69 5.57
C GLY A 102 -17.89 3.69 6.71
N ASP A 103 -18.89 2.83 6.92
CA ASP A 103 -18.90 1.82 7.99
C ASP A 103 -17.90 0.64 7.78
N GLY A 104 -17.07 0.72 6.74
CA GLY A 104 -16.08 -0.29 6.40
C GLY A 104 -14.78 -0.18 7.20
N CYS A 105 -14.00 -1.26 7.26
CA CYS A 105 -12.75 -1.29 8.02
C CYS A 105 -11.59 -0.56 7.33
N TYR A 106 -11.57 -0.57 5.99
CA TYR A 106 -10.55 0.08 5.17
C TYR A 106 -11.17 0.71 3.92
N ASN A 107 -10.49 1.72 3.38
CA ASN A 107 -10.86 2.35 2.12
C ASN A 107 -9.80 2.11 1.03
N LYS A 108 -10.26 2.13 -0.23
CA LYS A 108 -9.40 1.93 -1.41
C LYS A 108 -8.74 3.23 -1.84
N TRP A 109 -7.42 3.23 -1.83
CA TRP A 109 -6.61 4.33 -2.30
C TRP A 109 -5.78 3.88 -3.49
N PHE A 110 -5.73 4.71 -4.53
CA PHE A 110 -4.81 4.53 -5.63
C PHE A 110 -3.67 5.54 -5.51
N VAL A 111 -2.46 5.05 -5.28
CA VAL A 111 -1.27 5.87 -5.07
C VAL A 111 -0.26 5.65 -6.18
N ARG A 112 0.62 6.63 -6.39
CA ARG A 112 1.80 6.44 -7.25
C ARG A 112 2.92 5.81 -6.44
N ALA A 113 3.48 4.73 -6.95
CA ALA A 113 4.63 4.06 -6.36
C ALA A 113 5.83 4.15 -7.31
N LYS A 114 6.98 4.54 -6.78
CA LYS A 114 8.25 4.49 -7.52
C LYS A 114 8.79 3.07 -7.44
N VAL A 115 8.91 2.40 -8.57
CA VAL A 115 9.47 1.05 -8.63
C VAL A 115 10.97 1.13 -8.39
N VAL A 116 11.43 0.40 -7.38
CA VAL A 116 12.84 0.30 -7.02
C VAL A 116 13.49 -0.82 -7.82
N THR A 117 12.83 -1.99 -7.87
CA THR A 117 13.34 -3.16 -8.56
C THR A 117 12.18 -4.00 -9.10
N TRP A 118 12.29 -4.45 -10.34
CA TRP A 118 11.34 -5.39 -10.93
C TRP A 118 11.76 -6.83 -10.60
N LEU A 119 10.83 -7.62 -10.06
CA LEU A 119 11.05 -9.05 -9.75
C LEU A 119 10.64 -9.94 -10.93
N ASP A 120 9.62 -9.53 -11.70
CA ASP A 120 9.25 -10.14 -12.99
C ASP A 120 9.48 -9.15 -14.14
N GLY A 121 10.61 -9.27 -14.83
CA GLY A 121 10.92 -8.48 -16.02
C GLY A 121 9.97 -8.75 -17.20
N GLY A 122 9.37 -9.94 -17.26
CA GLY A 122 8.36 -10.29 -18.26
C GLY A 122 7.06 -9.54 -18.02
N TYR A 123 6.62 -9.40 -16.78
CA TYR A 123 5.44 -8.60 -16.42
C TYR A 123 5.60 -7.14 -16.86
N ARG A 124 6.75 -6.54 -16.57
CA ARG A 124 7.07 -5.17 -16.99
C ARG A 124 6.93 -4.98 -18.51
N VAL A 125 7.57 -5.86 -19.30
CA VAL A 125 7.57 -5.77 -20.76
C VAL A 125 6.17 -5.97 -21.35
N ARG A 126 5.43 -7.00 -20.88
CA ARG A 126 4.08 -7.31 -21.38
C ARG A 126 3.09 -6.16 -21.17
N ASN A 127 3.25 -5.39 -20.09
CA ASN A 127 2.36 -4.30 -19.72
C ASN A 127 2.89 -2.92 -20.15
N GLY A 128 4.02 -2.84 -20.87
CA GLY A 128 4.60 -1.56 -21.32
C GLY A 128 4.98 -0.63 -20.16
N LEU A 129 5.31 -1.20 -19.00
CA LEU A 129 5.59 -0.44 -17.78
C LEU A 129 6.99 0.19 -17.84
N PRO A 130 7.19 1.35 -17.18
CA PRO A 130 8.47 2.04 -17.18
C PRO A 130 9.57 1.18 -16.55
N GLY A 131 10.83 1.53 -16.86
CA GLY A 131 12.01 0.87 -16.31
C GLY A 131 12.16 1.06 -14.79
N GLU A 132 13.29 0.60 -14.25
CA GLU A 132 13.64 0.89 -12.86
C GLU A 132 13.61 2.40 -12.58
N GLY A 133 13.12 2.78 -11.39
CA GLY A 133 12.88 4.16 -11.02
C GLY A 133 11.61 4.78 -11.62
N GLY A 134 10.87 4.07 -12.46
CA GLY A 134 9.59 4.50 -13.02
C GLY A 134 8.45 4.52 -11.99
N GLU A 135 7.42 5.32 -12.27
CA GLU A 135 6.21 5.38 -11.44
C GLU A 135 5.09 4.49 -11.99
N VAL A 136 4.40 3.78 -11.11
CA VAL A 136 3.21 2.99 -11.43
C VAL A 136 2.07 3.34 -10.47
N LYS A 137 0.82 3.30 -10.96
CA LYS A 137 -0.37 3.46 -10.13
C LYS A 137 -0.67 2.12 -9.45
N VAL A 138 -0.81 2.13 -8.13
CA VAL A 138 -1.05 0.92 -7.32
C VAL A 138 -2.27 1.10 -6.42
N LEU A 139 -2.95 0.01 -6.10
CA LEU A 139 -4.06 -0.03 -5.14
C LEU A 139 -3.51 -0.36 -3.74
N VAL A 140 -3.91 0.40 -2.74
CA VAL A 140 -3.65 0.15 -1.32
C VAL A 140 -4.94 0.30 -0.52
N TYR A 141 -5.03 -0.43 0.59
CA TYR A 141 -6.13 -0.34 1.55
C TYR A 141 -5.64 0.42 2.78
N VAL A 142 -6.37 1.47 3.17
CA VAL A 142 -6.00 2.38 4.26
C VAL A 142 -7.15 2.47 5.24
N ASP A 143 -6.85 2.30 6.53
CA ASP A 143 -7.78 2.60 7.62
C ASP A 143 -7.62 4.07 7.98
N GLU A 144 -8.65 4.86 7.71
CA GLU A 144 -8.68 6.31 7.96
C GLU A 144 -9.20 6.66 9.35
N GLU A 145 -9.78 5.69 10.08
CA GLU A 145 -10.37 5.91 11.40
C GLU A 145 -9.37 5.60 12.52
N ARG A 146 -8.57 4.53 12.37
CA ARG A 146 -7.60 4.10 13.39
C ARG A 146 -6.25 4.76 13.17
N VAL A 147 -6.13 6.00 13.66
CA VAL A 147 -4.93 6.85 13.50
C VAL A 147 -4.00 6.86 14.72
N GLU A 148 -4.31 6.06 15.75
CA GLU A 148 -3.48 5.91 16.94
C GLU A 148 -2.61 4.65 16.88
N MET A 149 -1.44 4.71 17.52
CA MET A 149 -0.53 3.56 17.58
C MET A 149 -1.13 2.44 18.43
N GLY A 150 -1.28 1.26 17.81
CA GLY A 150 -1.76 0.03 18.47
C GLY A 150 -0.76 -1.12 18.38
N SER A 151 -0.90 -2.11 19.25
CA SER A 151 -0.14 -3.36 19.14
C SER A 151 -0.74 -4.25 18.04
N PRO A 152 0.09 -4.94 17.23
CA PRO A 152 -0.43 -5.91 16.28
C PRO A 152 -1.08 -7.08 17.03
N LYS A 153 -2.04 -7.74 16.39
CA LYS A 153 -2.60 -8.99 16.91
C LYS A 153 -1.53 -10.09 16.93
N ASP A 154 -1.53 -10.94 17.95
CA ASP A 154 -0.53 -11.99 18.16
C ASP A 154 -0.35 -12.91 16.94
N GLU A 155 -1.44 -13.25 16.25
CA GLU A 155 -1.40 -14.10 15.05
C GLU A 155 -0.72 -13.44 13.84
N TYR A 156 -0.66 -12.11 13.81
CA TYR A 156 -0.03 -11.34 12.74
C TYR A 156 1.48 -11.21 12.94
N VAL A 157 1.96 -11.22 14.19
CA VAL A 157 3.39 -11.14 14.50
C VAL A 157 4.23 -12.19 13.73
N PRO A 158 3.93 -13.51 13.77
CA PRO A 158 4.71 -14.49 13.02
C PRO A 158 4.57 -14.34 11.50
N ARG A 159 3.41 -13.88 11.00
CA ARG A 159 3.20 -13.64 9.57
C ARG A 159 4.02 -12.45 9.06
N MET A 160 4.03 -11.36 9.82
CA MET A 160 4.82 -10.17 9.51
C MET A 160 6.32 -10.46 9.59
N ASN A 161 6.77 -11.20 10.60
CA ASN A 161 8.18 -11.63 10.69
C ASN A 161 8.61 -12.44 9.47
N ARG A 162 7.77 -13.38 9.01
CA ARG A 162 8.03 -14.15 7.79
C ARG A 162 8.06 -13.24 6.56
N ALA A 163 7.08 -12.33 6.42
CA ALA A 163 6.99 -11.42 5.29
C ALA A 163 8.21 -10.47 5.20
N ILE A 164 8.66 -9.90 6.33
CA ILE A 164 9.85 -9.04 6.39
C ILE A 164 11.08 -9.82 5.91
N ARG A 165 11.28 -11.04 6.43
CA ARG A 165 12.43 -11.88 6.05
C ARG A 165 12.43 -12.18 4.55
N GLU A 166 11.29 -12.65 4.02
CA GLU A 166 11.16 -12.98 2.58
C GLU A 166 11.32 -11.73 1.70
N ALA A 167 10.80 -10.57 2.11
CA ALA A 167 10.96 -9.33 1.36
C ALA A 167 12.44 -8.87 1.32
N VAL A 168 13.15 -8.93 2.44
CA VAL A 168 14.58 -8.58 2.49
C VAL A 168 15.43 -9.51 1.61
N GLU A 169 15.13 -10.81 1.59
CA GLU A 169 15.76 -11.78 0.67
C GLU A 169 15.56 -11.41 -0.81
N LEU A 170 14.47 -10.70 -1.14
CA LEU A 170 14.17 -10.20 -2.49
C LEU A 170 14.80 -8.83 -2.81
N GLY A 171 15.53 -8.23 -1.88
CA GLY A 171 16.17 -6.91 -2.05
C GLY A 171 15.40 -5.74 -1.44
N PHE A 172 14.40 -6.00 -0.60
CA PHE A 172 13.74 -4.95 0.19
C PHE A 172 14.74 -4.30 1.15
N PRO A 173 14.70 -2.97 1.38
CA PRO A 173 15.69 -2.30 2.22
C PRO A 173 15.62 -2.77 3.68
N GLY A 174 16.59 -3.58 4.10
CA GLY A 174 16.66 -4.15 5.45
C GLY A 174 16.73 -3.08 6.54
N ASP A 175 17.56 -2.05 6.34
CA ASP A 175 17.70 -0.95 7.31
C ASP A 175 16.37 -0.20 7.52
N TRP A 176 15.57 -0.01 6.45
CA TRP A 176 14.24 0.60 6.55
C TRP A 176 13.27 -0.31 7.31
N ALA A 177 13.30 -1.63 7.08
CA ALA A 177 12.47 -2.57 7.82
C ALA A 177 12.81 -2.56 9.32
N GLU A 178 14.10 -2.50 9.65
CA GLU A 178 14.58 -2.41 11.03
C GLU A 178 14.20 -1.08 11.71
N GLU A 179 14.24 0.03 10.98
CA GLU A 179 13.86 1.34 11.53
C GLU A 179 12.34 1.53 11.66
N VAL A 180 11.58 1.12 10.65
CA VAL A 180 10.15 1.46 10.52
C VAL A 180 9.22 0.33 10.98
N MET A 181 9.53 -0.93 10.65
CA MET A 181 8.61 -2.05 10.92
C MET A 181 8.90 -2.71 12.28
N ARG A 182 10.17 -2.94 12.62
CA ARG A 182 10.55 -3.66 13.85
C ARG A 182 10.09 -3.03 15.17
N PRO A 183 9.97 -1.70 15.33
CA PRO A 183 9.43 -1.13 16.55
C PRO A 183 8.00 -1.62 16.87
N PHE A 184 7.25 -2.08 15.85
CA PHE A 184 5.85 -2.51 15.99
C PHE A 184 5.66 -4.02 15.87
N ILE A 185 6.65 -4.76 15.39
CA ILE A 185 6.55 -6.21 15.15
C ILE A 185 7.57 -6.95 16.05
N PRO A 186 7.13 -7.48 17.21
CA PRO A 186 7.99 -8.24 18.10
C PRO A 186 8.62 -9.47 17.41
N LEU A 187 9.87 -9.78 17.79
CA LEU A 187 10.52 -11.04 17.42
C LEU A 187 10.08 -12.10 18.43
N ASN A 188 9.13 -12.95 18.03
CA ASN A 188 8.69 -14.08 18.86
C ASN A 188 9.78 -15.16 18.96
#